data_AF-A0A3B7LUB9-F1
#
_entry.id   AF-A0A3B7LUB9-F1
#
_cell.length_a   1.000
_cell.length_b   1.000
_cell.length_c   1.000
_cell.angle_alpha   90.00
_cell.angle_beta   90.00
_cell.angle_gamma   90.00
#
_symmetry.space_group_name_H-M   'P 1'
#
loop_
_entity.id
_entity.type
_entity.pdbx_description
1 polymer ?
#
loop_
_entity_poly.entity_id
_entity_poly.type
_entity_poly.pdbx_seq_one_letter_code
_entity_poly.pdbx_strand_id
1 'polypeptide(L)'
;MKKSFLLIGTLALAGCGGSDDTESAQAQPVDHGLYTSELNNNADGLIFRKYGINAEGQLTVQYLKGSPSIASATGQYLTQYGVSERLPPVLSENHYLLGEKATFDGDRLTYDINNGVSGNPLMLSAQYKKTDVSGRKISDDGLSPFYAMDKTPTGQILLTVLGLNLENERFHAGSVCWQKISVSNNQDYIEFYPALDYSEQFKDTAVETTGNWSGVAWIRYQPDLKVPRINVRLTMDGVDYWGKYHHQNELIEHSKYYDENEQIWREADLYCDFMNSTAFQKVTGPLMKIGSHVKGL
;
A
#
# COMPACT_ATOMS: atom_id res chain seq x y z
N MET A 1 46.10 23.35 -49.26
CA MET A 1 46.32 23.27 -47.79
C MET A 1 46.00 21.84 -47.39
N LYS A 2 47.03 21.00 -47.12
CA LYS A 2 47.43 20.49 -45.77
C LYS A 2 46.25 19.78 -45.06
N LYS A 3 46.25 18.49 -44.68
CA LYS A 3 47.21 17.37 -44.70
C LYS A 3 46.41 16.04 -44.59
N SER A 4 46.94 15.00 -45.25
CA SER A 4 47.02 13.55 -44.89
C SER A 4 46.82 13.20 -43.41
N PHE A 5 46.52 11.99 -42.93
CA PHE A 5 46.22 10.61 -43.40
C PHE A 5 45.92 9.85 -42.08
N LEU A 6 45.10 8.79 -42.09
CA LEU A 6 45.49 7.42 -41.67
C LEU A 6 44.27 6.50 -41.53
N LEU A 7 44.21 5.52 -42.44
CA LEU A 7 43.63 4.22 -42.20
C LEU A 7 44.51 3.45 -41.20
N ILE A 8 43.91 2.84 -40.20
CA ILE A 8 44.40 1.55 -39.67
C ILE A 8 43.19 0.62 -39.68
N GLY A 9 43.21 -0.34 -40.61
CA GLY A 9 42.41 -1.54 -40.48
C GLY A 9 43.13 -2.54 -39.58
N THR A 10 42.37 -3.29 -38.80
CA THR A 10 42.76 -4.61 -38.33
C THR A 10 41.59 -5.56 -38.55
N LEU A 11 41.88 -6.60 -39.33
CA LEU A 11 41.07 -7.79 -39.52
C LEU A 11 40.97 -8.59 -38.21
N ALA A 12 39.81 -9.23 -38.06
CA ALA A 12 39.55 -10.58 -37.53
C ALA A 12 40.44 -11.14 -36.41
N LEU A 13 39.79 -11.43 -35.28
CA LEU A 13 39.95 -12.72 -34.61
C LEU A 13 38.57 -13.34 -34.46
N ALA A 14 38.30 -14.31 -35.34
CA ALA A 14 37.42 -15.41 -35.03
C ALA A 14 38.10 -16.23 -33.91
N GLY A 15 37.46 -16.26 -32.75
CA GLY A 15 37.69 -17.23 -31.70
C GLY A 15 36.35 -17.90 -31.41
N CYS A 16 36.12 -19.02 -32.09
CA CYS A 16 35.04 -19.95 -31.80
C CYS A 16 35.46 -20.75 -30.55
N GLY A 17 34.61 -20.85 -29.53
CA GLY A 17 34.82 -21.78 -28.43
C GLY A 17 34.09 -21.40 -27.14
N GLY A 18 32.83 -21.83 -27.02
CA GLY A 18 32.08 -21.82 -25.76
C GLY A 18 30.60 -21.58 -26.00
N SER A 19 29.84 -22.65 -26.18
CA SER A 19 28.38 -22.63 -26.09
C SER A 19 27.97 -22.17 -24.68
N ASP A 20 26.96 -21.32 -24.61
CA ASP A 20 25.68 -21.67 -23.96
C ASP A 20 24.80 -20.40 -23.89
N ASP A 21 23.62 -20.51 -24.50
CA ASP A 21 22.37 -19.83 -24.20
C ASP A 21 22.45 -18.38 -23.72
N THR A 22 22.64 -17.45 -24.67
CA THR A 22 22.12 -16.10 -24.49
C THR A 22 20.69 -16.06 -25.04
N GLU A 23 19.74 -16.48 -24.19
CA GLU A 23 18.39 -15.95 -24.27
C GLU A 23 18.54 -14.43 -24.39
N SER A 24 18.09 -13.90 -25.53
CA SER A 24 17.88 -12.48 -25.69
C SER A 24 17.03 -12.03 -24.51
N ALA A 25 17.64 -11.30 -23.56
CA ALA A 25 16.91 -10.58 -22.54
C ALA A 25 16.04 -9.56 -23.27
N GLN A 26 14.83 -9.99 -23.67
CA GLN A 26 13.77 -9.08 -24.03
C GLN A 26 13.63 -8.15 -22.85
N ALA A 27 13.94 -6.87 -23.07
CA ALA A 27 13.63 -5.82 -22.11
C ALA A 27 12.14 -5.99 -21.78
N GLN A 28 11.85 -6.46 -20.56
CA GLN A 28 10.49 -6.62 -20.12
C GLN A 28 9.83 -5.24 -20.22
N PRO A 29 8.59 -5.15 -20.74
CA PRO A 29 7.87 -3.89 -20.77
C PRO A 29 7.88 -3.30 -19.36
N VAL A 30 8.31 -2.03 -19.25
CA VAL A 30 8.38 -1.32 -17.97
C VAL A 30 6.97 -1.30 -17.39
N ASP A 31 6.76 -2.13 -16.39
CA ASP A 31 5.50 -2.20 -15.67
C ASP A 31 5.37 -0.93 -14.82
N HIS A 32 4.50 -0.03 -15.26
CA HIS A 32 4.19 1.22 -14.56
C HIS A 32 3.21 1.02 -13.40
N GLY A 33 2.86 -0.23 -13.06
CA GLY A 33 1.98 -0.54 -11.94
C GLY A 33 2.62 -0.24 -10.58
N LEU A 34 1.80 0.24 -9.65
CA LEU A 34 2.14 0.34 -8.23
C LEU A 34 1.53 -0.87 -7.52
N TYR A 35 2.29 -1.50 -6.63
CA TYR A 35 1.92 -2.77 -6.01
C TYR A 35 1.91 -2.69 -4.50
N THR A 36 1.01 -3.42 -3.85
CA THR A 36 0.99 -3.59 -2.39
C THR A 36 0.79 -5.03 -2.01
N SER A 37 1.38 -5.43 -0.88
CA SER A 37 1.16 -6.72 -0.25
C SER A 37 0.88 -6.52 1.23
N GLU A 38 -0.15 -7.18 1.75
CA GLU A 38 -0.59 -7.05 3.13
C GLU A 38 -0.97 -8.43 3.69
N LEU A 39 -0.74 -8.65 4.97
CA LEU A 39 -1.31 -9.77 5.72
C LEU A 39 -2.50 -9.24 6.54
N ASN A 40 -3.70 -9.75 6.30
CA ASN A 40 -4.88 -9.37 7.07
C ASN A 40 -4.88 -10.08 8.43
N ASN A 41 -4.68 -9.31 9.51
CA ASN A 41 -4.59 -9.80 10.89
C ASN A 41 -5.84 -10.53 11.40
N ASN A 42 -7.01 -10.34 10.77
CA ASN A 42 -8.27 -10.93 11.23
C ASN A 42 -8.66 -12.23 10.51
N ALA A 43 -7.92 -12.65 9.47
CA ALA A 43 -8.33 -13.78 8.62
C ALA A 43 -7.17 -14.61 8.03
N ASP A 44 -5.93 -14.45 8.51
CA ASP A 44 -4.73 -15.10 7.94
C ASP A 44 -4.60 -14.93 6.40
N GLY A 45 -5.24 -13.90 5.87
CA GLY A 45 -5.46 -13.73 4.44
C GLY A 45 -4.42 -12.81 3.84
N LEU A 46 -3.57 -13.35 2.97
CA LEU A 46 -2.70 -12.56 2.11
C LEU A 46 -3.53 -11.74 1.12
N ILE A 47 -3.33 -10.43 1.10
CA ILE A 47 -3.97 -9.52 0.15
C ILE A 47 -2.90 -8.89 -0.73
N PHE A 48 -3.02 -9.11 -2.04
CA PHE A 48 -2.10 -8.57 -3.03
C PHE A 48 -2.87 -7.69 -4.01
N ARG A 49 -2.37 -6.48 -4.24
CA ARG A 49 -3.05 -5.48 -5.07
C ARG A 49 -2.11 -4.90 -6.11
N LYS A 50 -2.65 -4.68 -7.31
CA LYS A 50 -2.04 -3.88 -8.37
C LYS A 50 -2.88 -2.63 -8.57
N TYR A 51 -2.23 -1.48 -8.58
CA TYR A 51 -2.83 -0.19 -8.90
C TYR A 51 -2.35 0.26 -10.26
N GLY A 52 -3.23 0.92 -11.00
CA GLY A 52 -2.94 1.46 -12.32
C GLY A 52 -3.77 2.68 -12.63
N ILE A 53 -3.20 3.57 -13.44
CA ILE A 53 -3.88 4.72 -14.01
C ILE A 53 -4.03 4.46 -15.51
N ASN A 54 -5.26 4.46 -16.03
CA ASN A 54 -5.51 4.29 -17.46
C ASN A 54 -5.40 5.61 -18.24
N ALA A 55 -5.58 5.55 -19.56
CA ALA A 55 -5.44 6.72 -20.44
C ALA A 55 -6.48 7.81 -20.15
N GLU A 56 -7.62 7.44 -19.57
CA GLU A 56 -8.70 8.32 -19.15
C GLU A 56 -8.44 8.99 -17.78
N GLY A 57 -7.31 8.69 -17.14
CA GLY A 57 -6.98 9.21 -15.81
C GLY A 57 -7.82 8.57 -14.71
N GLN A 58 -8.25 7.31 -14.86
CA GLN A 58 -8.94 6.57 -13.83
C GLN A 58 -7.94 5.77 -13.00
N LEU A 59 -7.96 5.95 -11.68
CA LEU A 59 -7.21 5.14 -10.74
C LEU A 59 -7.99 3.87 -10.44
N THR A 60 -7.38 2.72 -10.70
CA THR A 60 -8.00 1.41 -10.47
C THR A 60 -7.15 0.55 -9.55
N VAL A 61 -7.81 -0.40 -8.88
CA VAL A 61 -7.14 -1.44 -8.10
C VAL A 61 -7.64 -2.83 -8.50
N GLN A 62 -6.70 -3.71 -8.80
CA GLN A 62 -6.93 -5.13 -9.07
C GLN A 62 -6.40 -5.95 -7.90
N TYR A 63 -7.25 -6.78 -7.31
CA TYR A 63 -6.87 -7.76 -6.31
C TYR A 63 -6.33 -9.00 -7.01
N LEU A 64 -5.02 -9.23 -6.85
CA LEU A 64 -4.31 -10.39 -7.40
C LEU A 64 -4.45 -11.62 -6.50
N LYS A 65 -4.64 -11.38 -5.20
CA LYS A 65 -4.94 -12.38 -4.17
C LYS A 65 -5.74 -11.73 -3.05
N GLY A 66 -6.63 -12.50 -2.44
CA GLY A 66 -7.57 -12.01 -1.44
C GLY A 66 -8.75 -11.27 -2.09
N SER A 67 -9.71 -10.88 -1.26
CA SER A 67 -10.85 -10.06 -1.65
C SER A 67 -10.68 -8.65 -1.05
N PRO A 68 -11.41 -7.65 -1.57
CA PRO A 68 -11.56 -6.40 -0.84
C PRO A 68 -12.11 -6.69 0.56
N SER A 69 -11.29 -6.49 1.58
CA SER A 69 -11.84 -6.23 2.91
C SER A 69 -12.50 -4.86 2.84
N ILE A 70 -13.69 -4.75 3.42
CA ILE A 70 -14.48 -3.49 3.53
C ILE A 70 -13.62 -2.33 4.08
N ALA A 71 -12.53 -2.65 4.79
CA ALA A 71 -11.61 -1.68 5.39
C ALA A 71 -10.45 -1.21 4.48
N SER A 72 -10.12 -1.87 3.37
CA SER A 72 -8.79 -1.65 2.72
C SER A 72 -8.77 -1.03 1.32
N ALA A 73 -9.90 -0.95 0.61
CA ALA A 73 -9.94 -0.25 -0.68
C ALA A 73 -11.19 0.60 -0.93
N THR A 74 -12.15 0.59 0.00
CA THR A 74 -13.49 1.12 -0.26
C THR A 74 -13.94 2.13 0.79
N GLY A 75 -12.97 2.81 1.43
CA GLY A 75 -13.21 3.72 2.55
C GLY A 75 -14.48 4.53 2.34
N GLN A 76 -15.34 4.55 3.36
CA GLN A 76 -16.49 5.45 3.35
C GLN A 76 -16.03 6.78 3.93
N TYR A 77 -16.55 7.87 3.38
CA TYR A 77 -16.03 9.21 3.67
C TYR A 77 -17.14 10.13 4.15
N LEU A 78 -16.89 10.84 5.24
CA LEU A 78 -17.72 11.96 5.68
C LEU A 78 -16.93 13.25 5.45
N THR A 79 -17.56 14.21 4.78
CA THR A 79 -17.03 15.56 4.54
C THR A 79 -18.06 16.60 4.95
N GLN A 80 -17.67 17.87 5.01
CA GLN A 80 -18.60 18.99 5.22
C GLN A 80 -19.70 19.10 4.15
N TYR A 81 -19.52 18.49 2.98
CA TYR A 81 -20.46 18.56 1.86
C TYR A 81 -21.37 17.35 1.73
N GLY A 82 -20.99 16.19 2.27
CA GLY A 82 -21.88 15.04 2.39
C GLY A 82 -21.16 13.77 2.86
N VAL A 83 -21.95 12.69 2.90
CA VAL A 83 -21.50 11.33 3.22
C VAL A 83 -21.40 10.52 1.94
N SER A 84 -20.30 9.80 1.80
CA SER A 84 -20.07 8.77 0.80
C SER A 84 -20.10 7.40 1.47
N GLU A 85 -21.27 6.75 1.42
CA GLU A 85 -21.42 5.34 1.82
C GLU A 85 -21.25 4.37 0.65
N ARG A 86 -21.07 4.89 -0.57
CA ARG A 86 -21.00 4.09 -1.78
C ARG A 86 -19.66 3.35 -1.86
N LEU A 87 -19.74 2.07 -2.15
CA LEU A 87 -18.56 1.29 -2.52
C LEU A 87 -18.04 1.76 -3.89
N PRO A 88 -16.72 1.69 -4.13
CA PRO A 88 -16.12 1.90 -5.43
C PRO A 88 -16.81 1.08 -6.53
N PRO A 89 -17.05 1.65 -7.73
CA PRO A 89 -17.60 0.90 -8.85
C PRO A 89 -16.75 -0.31 -9.22
N VAL A 90 -17.43 -1.45 -9.47
CA VAL A 90 -16.79 -2.68 -9.92
C VAL A 90 -16.63 -2.64 -11.44
N LEU A 91 -15.39 -2.77 -11.93
CA LEU A 91 -15.08 -2.80 -13.36
C LEU A 91 -15.15 -4.23 -13.91
N SER A 92 -14.61 -5.18 -13.15
CA SER A 92 -14.70 -6.62 -13.38
C SER A 92 -14.50 -7.38 -12.06
N GLU A 93 -14.54 -8.71 -12.09
CA GLU A 93 -14.20 -9.52 -10.93
C GLU A 93 -12.84 -9.08 -10.34
N ASN A 94 -12.82 -8.76 -9.05
CA ASN A 94 -11.63 -8.30 -8.31
C ASN A 94 -10.96 -7.01 -8.82
N HIS A 95 -11.64 -6.21 -9.66
CA HIS A 95 -11.12 -4.96 -10.24
C HIS A 95 -12.09 -3.80 -10.00
N TYR A 96 -11.59 -2.74 -9.36
CA TYR A 96 -12.42 -1.63 -8.87
C TYR A 96 -11.87 -0.28 -9.31
N LEU A 97 -12.78 0.67 -9.49
CA LEU A 97 -12.48 2.07 -9.80
C LEU A 97 -12.41 2.90 -8.52
N LEU A 98 -11.21 3.32 -8.11
CA LEU A 98 -11.00 4.08 -6.88
C LEU A 98 -11.26 5.58 -7.06
N GLY A 99 -10.89 6.12 -8.22
CA GLY A 99 -10.95 7.56 -8.45
C GLY A 99 -10.75 7.95 -9.89
N GLU A 100 -10.99 9.23 -10.15
CA GLU A 100 -10.88 9.86 -11.46
C GLU A 100 -9.88 11.02 -11.42
N LYS A 101 -9.52 11.55 -12.59
CA LYS A 101 -8.51 12.60 -12.75
C LYS A 101 -7.19 12.26 -12.06
N ALA A 102 -6.86 10.98 -12.05
CA ALA A 102 -5.71 10.44 -11.38
C ALA A 102 -4.43 10.79 -12.14
N THR A 103 -3.42 11.25 -11.41
CA THR A 103 -2.07 11.51 -11.93
C THR A 103 -1.04 10.94 -10.98
N PHE A 104 -0.01 10.30 -11.52
CA PHE A 104 1.17 9.89 -10.77
C PHE A 104 2.43 10.26 -11.53
N ASP A 105 3.23 11.17 -10.97
CA ASP A 105 4.48 11.65 -11.59
C ASP A 105 5.73 10.89 -11.11
N GLY A 106 5.55 9.89 -10.26
CA GLY A 106 6.61 9.12 -9.63
C GLY A 106 6.86 9.51 -8.18
N ASP A 107 6.42 10.69 -7.74
CA ASP A 107 6.59 11.15 -6.36
C ASP A 107 5.25 11.56 -5.74
N ARG A 108 4.24 11.93 -6.53
CA ARG A 108 2.93 12.35 -6.04
C ARG A 108 1.80 11.66 -6.79
N LEU A 109 0.90 11.03 -6.04
CA LEU A 109 -0.36 10.49 -6.54
C LEU A 109 -1.49 11.44 -6.14
N THR A 110 -2.27 11.91 -7.12
CA THR A 110 -3.46 12.75 -6.89
C THR A 110 -4.64 12.15 -7.62
N TYR A 111 -5.83 12.14 -7.03
CA TYR A 111 -7.08 11.71 -7.67
C TYR A 111 -8.32 12.25 -6.93
N ASP A 112 -9.43 12.37 -7.66
CA ASP A 112 -10.76 12.63 -7.09
C ASP A 112 -11.40 11.28 -6.73
N ILE A 113 -11.91 11.13 -5.51
CA ILE A 113 -12.56 9.87 -5.13
C ILE A 113 -13.91 9.73 -5.85
N ASN A 114 -14.14 8.57 -6.47
CA ASN A 114 -15.34 8.33 -7.27
C ASN A 114 -16.62 8.19 -6.43
N ASN A 115 -16.51 7.79 -5.16
CA ASN A 115 -17.69 7.68 -4.29
C ASN A 115 -18.15 9.03 -3.69
N GLY A 116 -17.48 10.14 -4.04
CA GLY A 116 -17.73 11.47 -3.49
C GLY A 116 -19.12 12.08 -3.78
N VAL A 117 -19.45 13.08 -2.99
CA VAL A 117 -20.71 13.85 -3.06
C VAL A 117 -20.68 14.76 -4.30
N SER A 118 -21.73 14.72 -5.11
CA SER A 118 -21.80 15.46 -6.37
C SER A 118 -21.57 16.96 -6.18
N GLY A 119 -20.65 17.53 -6.96
CA GLY A 119 -20.35 18.98 -6.97
C GLY A 119 -19.17 19.41 -6.10
N ASN A 120 -18.78 18.61 -5.10
CA ASN A 120 -17.59 18.87 -4.27
C ASN A 120 -16.85 17.55 -3.98
N PRO A 121 -16.19 16.93 -4.99
CA PRO A 121 -15.49 15.67 -4.79
C PRO A 121 -14.36 15.84 -3.77
N LEU A 122 -14.15 14.82 -2.94
CA LEU A 122 -12.95 14.73 -2.12
C LEU A 122 -11.77 14.42 -3.05
N MET A 123 -10.79 15.32 -3.08
CA MET A 123 -9.54 15.11 -3.81
C MET A 123 -8.49 14.67 -2.80
N LEU A 124 -7.88 13.51 -3.05
CA LEU A 124 -6.77 13.00 -2.27
C LEU A 124 -5.46 13.22 -3.02
N SER A 125 -4.45 13.75 -2.34
CA SER A 125 -3.08 13.79 -2.87
C SER A 125 -2.10 13.26 -1.84
N ALA A 126 -1.32 12.26 -2.20
CA ALA A 126 -0.26 11.72 -1.36
C ALA A 126 1.10 11.96 -2.00
N GLN A 127 2.03 12.50 -1.22
CA GLN A 127 3.43 12.62 -1.59
C GLN A 127 4.18 11.39 -1.08
N TYR A 128 5.09 10.90 -1.90
CA TYR A 128 5.91 9.74 -1.67
C TYR A 128 7.39 10.09 -1.80
N LYS A 129 8.20 9.34 -1.06
CA LYS A 129 9.65 9.24 -1.22
C LYS A 129 9.95 7.94 -1.94
N LYS A 130 10.42 8.06 -3.19
CA LYS A 130 10.92 6.93 -3.97
C LYS A 130 12.32 6.52 -3.49
N THR A 131 12.50 5.23 -3.21
CA THR A 131 13.76 4.66 -2.69
C THR A 131 14.13 3.40 -3.47
N ASP A 132 15.39 3.30 -3.91
CA ASP A 132 15.96 2.04 -4.38
C ASP A 132 16.25 1.15 -3.16
N VAL A 133 15.63 -0.03 -3.15
CA VAL A 133 15.73 -0.99 -2.05
C VAL A 133 16.52 -2.24 -2.43
N SER A 134 17.16 -2.24 -3.60
CA SER A 134 17.99 -3.35 -4.08
C SER A 134 19.01 -3.79 -3.02
N GLY A 135 19.04 -5.09 -2.72
CA GLY A 135 19.96 -5.68 -1.73
C GLY A 135 19.60 -5.44 -0.26
N ARG A 136 18.61 -4.59 0.06
CA ARG A 136 18.07 -4.47 1.42
C ARG A 136 17.35 -5.76 1.82
N LYS A 137 17.30 -6.06 3.13
CA LYS A 137 16.53 -7.20 3.61
C LYS A 137 15.04 -6.90 3.43
N ILE A 138 14.26 -7.92 3.09
CA ILE A 138 12.81 -7.74 2.94
C ILE A 138 12.13 -7.56 4.30
N SER A 139 12.71 -8.12 5.36
CA SER A 139 12.24 -7.95 6.73
C SER A 139 12.36 -6.52 7.26
N ASP A 140 13.13 -5.65 6.60
CA ASP A 140 13.28 -4.25 7.00
C ASP A 140 12.02 -3.42 6.64
N ASP A 141 11.19 -3.92 5.72
CA ASP A 141 9.92 -3.28 5.35
C ASP A 141 8.81 -3.62 6.35
N GLY A 142 8.39 -2.62 7.13
CA GLY A 142 7.35 -2.75 8.15
C GLY A 142 5.94 -3.02 7.61
N LEU A 143 5.70 -2.86 6.30
CA LEU A 143 4.43 -3.24 5.65
C LEU A 143 4.47 -4.62 4.98
N SER A 144 5.64 -5.25 4.94
CA SER A 144 5.78 -6.57 4.33
C SER A 144 4.97 -7.62 5.11
N PRO A 145 4.26 -8.53 4.43
CA PRO A 145 3.64 -9.68 5.10
C PRO A 145 4.64 -10.51 5.92
N PHE A 146 5.92 -10.56 5.50
CA PHE A 146 6.95 -11.27 6.24
C PHE A 146 7.26 -10.62 7.58
N TYR A 147 7.23 -9.29 7.62
CA TYR A 147 7.42 -8.53 8.85
C TYR A 147 6.31 -8.88 9.88
N ALA A 148 5.06 -8.96 9.43
CA ALA A 148 3.94 -9.39 10.29
C ALA A 148 4.05 -10.87 10.71
N MET A 149 4.44 -11.76 9.79
CA MET A 149 4.61 -13.19 10.09
C MET A 149 5.70 -13.44 11.14
N ASP A 150 6.81 -12.72 11.07
CA ASP A 150 7.93 -12.87 12.00
C ASP A 150 7.55 -12.53 13.46
N LYS A 151 6.49 -11.73 13.66
CA LYS A 151 6.01 -11.30 14.97
C LYS A 151 5.10 -12.29 15.69
N THR A 152 4.71 -13.40 15.04
CA THR A 152 3.80 -14.39 15.65
C THR A 152 4.39 -15.79 15.58
N PRO A 153 4.17 -16.65 16.59
CA PRO A 153 4.64 -18.05 16.54
C PRO A 153 4.13 -18.81 15.31
N THR A 154 2.86 -18.62 14.94
CA THR A 154 2.26 -19.24 13.75
C THR A 154 2.92 -18.75 12.46
N GLY A 155 3.17 -17.45 12.36
CA GLY A 155 3.85 -16.87 11.20
C GLY A 155 5.29 -17.37 11.07
N GLN A 156 6.04 -17.52 12.17
CA GLN A 156 7.39 -18.08 12.14
C GLN A 156 7.42 -19.55 11.67
N ILE A 157 6.42 -20.36 12.06
CA ILE A 157 6.24 -21.72 11.52
C ILE A 157 6.00 -21.66 10.01
N LEU A 158 5.15 -20.76 9.54
CA LEU A 158 4.84 -20.61 8.13
C LEU A 158 6.07 -20.19 7.30
N LEU A 159 6.87 -19.24 7.82
CA LEU A 159 8.14 -18.85 7.20
C LEU A 159 9.10 -20.05 7.06
N THR A 160 9.19 -20.88 8.11
CA THR A 160 10.01 -22.09 8.11
C THR A 160 9.53 -23.12 7.07
N VAL A 161 8.22 -23.36 6.99
CA VAL A 161 7.61 -24.27 6.01
C VAL A 161 7.86 -23.81 4.57
N LEU A 162 7.92 -22.49 4.34
CA LEU A 162 8.27 -21.91 3.05
C LEU A 162 9.77 -21.94 2.74
N GLY A 163 10.60 -22.41 3.69
CA GLY A 163 12.06 -22.44 3.56
C GLY A 163 12.69 -21.05 3.57
N LEU A 164 12.03 -20.05 4.15
CA LEU A 164 12.49 -18.67 4.16
C LEU A 164 13.31 -18.38 5.41
N ASN A 165 14.56 -17.96 5.21
CA ASN A 165 15.37 -17.35 6.26
C ASN A 165 15.46 -15.84 6.00
N LEU A 166 14.64 -15.07 6.71
CA LEU A 166 14.48 -13.63 6.48
C LEU A 166 15.80 -12.84 6.59
N GLU A 167 16.79 -13.33 7.34
CA GLU A 167 18.13 -12.73 7.43
C GLU A 167 18.86 -12.68 6.08
N ASN A 168 18.56 -13.63 5.19
CA ASN A 168 19.18 -13.77 3.89
C ASN A 168 18.30 -13.29 2.73
N GLU A 169 17.00 -13.07 2.99
CA GLU A 169 16.06 -12.66 1.96
C GLU A 169 16.19 -11.17 1.64
N ARG A 170 16.66 -10.88 0.43
CA ARG A 170 16.95 -9.52 -0.04
C ARG A 170 16.16 -9.16 -1.29
N PHE A 171 15.83 -7.89 -1.42
CA PHE A 171 15.28 -7.33 -2.65
C PHE A 171 16.24 -7.52 -3.83
N HIS A 172 15.69 -7.87 -5.00
CA HIS A 172 16.46 -8.00 -6.23
C HIS A 172 16.91 -6.64 -6.77
N ALA A 173 17.93 -6.63 -7.63
CA ALA A 173 18.35 -5.42 -8.33
C ALA A 173 17.19 -4.79 -9.12
N GLY A 174 17.06 -3.47 -9.04
CA GLY A 174 15.95 -2.72 -9.66
C GLY A 174 14.66 -2.70 -8.84
N SER A 175 14.70 -3.12 -7.57
CA SER A 175 13.56 -3.03 -6.66
C SER A 175 13.37 -1.60 -6.18
N VAL A 176 12.16 -1.07 -6.31
CA VAL A 176 11.80 0.29 -5.92
C VAL A 176 10.64 0.27 -4.95
N CYS A 177 10.75 1.10 -3.92
CA CYS A 177 9.77 1.33 -2.87
C CYS A 177 9.35 2.81 -2.87
N TRP A 178 8.06 3.06 -2.73
CA TRP A 178 7.49 4.38 -2.48
C TRP A 178 6.90 4.39 -1.08
N GLN A 179 7.49 5.21 -0.23
CA GLN A 179 7.02 5.46 1.13
C GLN A 179 6.23 6.76 1.14
N LYS A 180 4.99 6.74 1.61
CA LYS A 180 4.21 7.96 1.78
C LYS A 180 4.93 8.88 2.77
N ILE A 181 4.82 10.18 2.63
CA ILE A 181 5.47 11.13 3.56
C ILE A 181 4.56 12.26 3.96
N SER A 182 3.58 12.60 3.11
CA SER A 182 2.55 13.56 3.44
C SER A 182 1.30 13.32 2.60
N VAL A 183 0.20 13.89 3.07
CA VAL A 183 -1.06 13.94 2.37
C VAL A 183 -1.52 15.40 2.31
N SER A 184 -2.03 15.82 1.16
CA SER A 184 -2.63 17.13 0.92
C SER A 184 -3.97 16.95 0.21
N ASN A 185 -5.05 17.32 0.87
CA ASN A 185 -6.42 17.12 0.41
C ASN A 185 -7.11 18.47 0.26
N ASN A 186 -8.17 18.53 -0.54
CA ASN A 186 -8.92 19.77 -0.73
C ASN A 186 -9.81 20.14 0.48
N GLN A 187 -10.03 19.23 1.42
CA GLN A 187 -10.83 19.43 2.63
C GLN A 187 -10.46 18.44 3.74
N ASP A 188 -10.81 18.78 4.98
CA ASP A 188 -10.80 17.81 6.07
C ASP A 188 -11.89 16.77 5.80
N TYR A 189 -11.64 15.52 6.19
CA TYR A 189 -12.58 14.43 6.02
C TYR A 189 -12.43 13.39 7.11
N ILE A 190 -13.43 12.52 7.24
CA ILE A 190 -13.37 11.33 8.09
C ILE A 190 -13.48 10.12 7.19
N GLU A 191 -12.49 9.22 7.25
CA GLU A 191 -12.59 7.87 6.68
C GLU A 191 -13.18 6.95 7.75
N PHE A 192 -14.26 6.23 7.46
CA PHE A 192 -14.95 5.39 8.44
C PHE A 192 -15.27 3.98 7.93
N TYR A 193 -15.45 3.07 8.88
CA TYR A 193 -15.49 1.63 8.64
C TYR A 193 -16.73 1.01 9.32
N PRO A 194 -17.81 0.73 8.57
CA PRO A 194 -19.07 0.24 9.14
C PRO A 194 -19.01 -1.07 9.92
N ALA A 195 -18.02 -1.92 9.62
CA ALA A 195 -17.91 -3.24 10.22
C ALA A 195 -17.15 -3.24 11.56
N LEU A 196 -16.63 -2.08 12.01
CA LEU A 196 -15.76 -2.01 13.17
C LEU A 196 -16.43 -1.23 14.32
N ASP A 197 -16.35 -1.79 15.53
CA ASP A 197 -16.78 -1.14 16.76
C ASP A 197 -15.58 -1.02 17.72
N TYR A 198 -15.32 0.23 18.15
CA TYR A 198 -14.25 0.58 19.09
C TYR A 198 -14.78 1.25 20.37
N SER A 199 -16.07 1.06 20.67
CA SER A 199 -16.74 1.67 21.83
C SER A 199 -16.03 1.41 23.15
N GLU A 200 -15.62 0.16 23.42
CA GLU A 200 -14.93 -0.19 24.66
C GLU A 200 -13.53 0.44 24.76
N GLN A 201 -12.79 0.53 23.65
CA GLN A 201 -11.45 1.10 23.62
C GLN A 201 -11.47 2.61 23.92
N PHE A 202 -12.51 3.31 23.46
CA PHE A 202 -12.63 4.76 23.63
C PHE A 202 -13.51 5.20 24.82
N LYS A 203 -14.01 4.25 25.63
CA LYS A 203 -14.94 4.53 26.73
C LYS A 203 -14.40 5.55 27.74
N ASP A 204 -13.12 5.46 28.06
CA ASP A 204 -12.45 6.33 29.04
C ASP A 204 -11.48 7.34 28.37
N THR A 205 -11.53 7.44 27.04
CA THR A 205 -10.62 8.33 26.29
C THR A 205 -11.17 9.75 26.27
N ALA A 206 -10.31 10.73 26.54
CA ALA A 206 -10.69 12.13 26.53
C ALA A 206 -11.14 12.59 25.13
N VAL A 207 -12.23 13.35 25.08
CA VAL A 207 -12.68 14.01 23.86
C VAL A 207 -11.74 15.16 23.54
N GLU A 208 -11.26 15.20 22.31
CA GLU A 208 -10.46 16.31 21.79
C GLU A 208 -11.35 17.40 21.20
N THR A 209 -12.28 17.01 20.33
CA THR A 209 -13.22 17.94 19.68
C THR A 209 -14.47 17.23 19.21
N THR A 210 -15.54 17.98 18.97
CA THR A 210 -16.78 17.49 18.37
C THR A 210 -17.15 18.36 17.19
N GLY A 211 -18.01 17.86 16.32
CA GLY A 211 -18.51 18.62 15.19
C GLY A 211 -19.76 18.02 14.57
N ASN A 212 -20.27 18.72 13.57
CA ASN A 212 -21.33 18.23 12.71
C ASN A 212 -21.01 18.58 11.27
N TRP A 213 -21.01 17.57 10.41
CA TRP A 213 -20.81 17.73 8.97
C TRP A 213 -21.96 17.07 8.24
N SER A 214 -22.61 17.80 7.34
CA SER A 214 -23.69 17.25 6.50
C SER A 214 -24.83 16.61 7.32
N GLY A 215 -25.12 17.14 8.51
CA GLY A 215 -26.12 16.61 9.43
C GLY A 215 -25.63 15.46 10.32
N VAL A 216 -24.43 14.94 10.10
CA VAL A 216 -23.82 13.86 10.87
C VAL A 216 -22.99 14.42 12.02
N ALA A 217 -23.38 14.07 13.25
CA ALA A 217 -22.60 14.41 14.43
C ALA A 217 -21.38 13.49 14.54
N TRP A 218 -20.24 14.06 14.92
CA TRP A 218 -19.01 13.30 15.13
C TRP A 218 -18.22 13.82 16.34
N ILE A 219 -17.44 12.92 16.93
CA ILE A 219 -16.58 13.15 18.08
C ILE A 219 -15.19 12.63 17.73
N ARG A 220 -14.17 13.47 17.90
CA ARG A 220 -12.77 13.09 17.82
C ARG A 220 -12.20 12.96 19.23
N TYR A 221 -11.59 11.82 19.50
CA TYR A 221 -10.95 11.50 20.76
C TYR A 221 -9.44 11.78 20.67
N GLN A 222 -8.81 12.00 21.82
CA GLN A 222 -7.35 11.97 21.91
C GLN A 222 -6.83 10.63 21.35
N PRO A 223 -5.70 10.61 20.60
CA PRO A 223 -5.19 9.38 20.01
C PRO A 223 -4.95 8.28 21.06
N ASP A 224 -5.56 7.12 20.84
CA ASP A 224 -5.21 5.91 21.60
C ASP A 224 -4.05 5.20 20.90
N LEU A 225 -2.96 5.01 21.64
CA LEU A 225 -1.75 4.35 21.16
C LEU A 225 -1.97 2.87 20.80
N LYS A 226 -3.01 2.23 21.34
CA LYS A 226 -3.40 0.84 21.00
C LYS A 226 -4.18 0.76 19.69
N VAL A 227 -4.86 1.83 19.29
CA VAL A 227 -5.64 1.87 18.04
C VAL A 227 -5.29 3.13 17.24
N PRO A 228 -4.02 3.30 16.82
CA PRO A 228 -3.54 4.55 16.22
C PRO A 228 -4.20 4.88 14.87
N ARG A 229 -4.96 3.92 14.31
CA ARG A 229 -5.68 4.06 13.05
C ARG A 229 -7.10 4.58 13.20
N ILE A 230 -7.63 4.72 14.41
CA ILE A 230 -9.02 5.12 14.68
C ILE A 230 -9.00 6.16 15.79
N ASN A 231 -9.75 7.24 15.63
CA ASN A 231 -9.89 8.28 16.65
C ASN A 231 -11.20 9.07 16.56
N VAL A 232 -12.12 8.66 15.67
CA VAL A 232 -13.41 9.32 15.49
C VAL A 232 -14.54 8.34 15.65
N ARG A 233 -15.59 8.79 16.33
CA ARG A 233 -16.92 8.20 16.29
C ARG A 233 -17.87 9.16 15.58
N LEU A 234 -18.67 8.66 14.66
CA LEU A 234 -19.74 9.42 14.01
C LEU A 234 -21.07 8.68 14.19
N THR A 235 -22.17 9.43 14.27
CA THR A 235 -23.51 8.86 14.51
C THR A 235 -24.43 9.21 13.34
N MET A 236 -24.91 8.18 12.62
CA MET A 236 -25.84 8.31 11.49
C MET A 236 -27.04 7.40 11.73
N ASP A 237 -28.25 7.93 11.60
CA ASP A 237 -29.50 7.18 11.82
C ASP A 237 -29.55 6.40 13.15
N GLY A 238 -28.92 6.95 14.20
CA GLY A 238 -28.84 6.33 15.52
C GLY A 238 -27.81 5.19 15.65
N VAL A 239 -27.01 4.95 14.62
CA VAL A 239 -25.93 3.97 14.60
C VAL A 239 -24.57 4.68 14.70
N ASP A 240 -23.70 4.17 15.57
CA ASP A 240 -22.34 4.66 15.72
C ASP A 240 -21.39 3.93 14.76
N TYR A 241 -20.55 4.70 14.09
CA TYR A 241 -19.50 4.23 13.20
C TYR A 241 -18.16 4.78 13.66
N TRP A 242 -17.10 4.01 13.40
CA TRP A 242 -15.75 4.38 13.81
C TRP A 242 -14.83 4.61 12.62
N GLY A 243 -13.91 5.56 12.79
CA GLY A 243 -13.05 6.01 11.71
C GLY A 243 -11.87 6.85 12.15
N LYS A 244 -11.19 7.43 11.16
CA LYS A 244 -10.06 8.31 11.33
C LYS A 244 -10.38 9.70 10.81
N TYR A 245 -10.09 10.71 11.61
CA TYR A 245 -10.08 12.10 11.17
C TYR A 245 -8.83 12.38 10.34
N HIS A 246 -9.00 13.02 9.19
CA HIS A 246 -7.92 13.49 8.34
C HIS A 246 -7.98 14.99 8.13
N HIS A 247 -6.87 15.67 8.42
CA HIS A 247 -6.68 17.07 8.08
C HIS A 247 -6.35 17.25 6.60
N GLN A 248 -6.61 18.45 6.08
CA GLN A 248 -6.23 18.86 4.73
C GLN A 248 -4.74 18.64 4.46
N ASN A 249 -3.86 18.85 5.44
CA ASN A 249 -2.44 18.66 5.28
C ASN A 249 -1.90 17.85 6.46
N GLU A 250 -1.36 16.68 6.15
CA GLU A 250 -0.83 15.74 7.14
C GLU A 250 0.59 15.36 6.76
N LEU A 251 1.52 15.46 7.71
CA LEU A 251 2.80 14.79 7.61
C LEU A 251 2.62 13.36 8.14
N ILE A 252 3.14 12.39 7.41
CA ILE A 252 3.10 11.00 7.84
C ILE A 252 4.44 10.65 8.48
N GLU A 253 4.42 10.52 9.79
CA GLU A 253 5.56 9.98 10.55
C GLU A 253 5.55 8.45 10.44
N HIS A 254 6.20 7.94 9.40
CA HIS A 254 6.52 6.53 9.26
C HIS A 254 7.70 6.19 10.17
N SER A 255 7.46 6.12 11.47
CA SER A 255 8.56 5.84 12.38
C SER A 255 8.17 5.13 13.65
N LYS A 256 6.90 4.91 13.99
CA LYS A 256 6.56 4.33 15.30
C LYS A 256 5.39 3.38 15.21
N TYR A 257 5.67 2.09 15.41
CA TYR A 257 4.65 1.10 15.75
C TYR A 257 4.88 0.60 17.18
N TYR A 258 3.78 0.29 17.85
CA TYR A 258 3.81 -0.29 19.18
C TYR A 258 3.93 -1.81 19.04
N ASP A 259 5.02 -2.38 19.55
CA ASP A 259 5.17 -3.83 19.66
C ASP A 259 4.43 -4.29 20.92
N GLU A 260 3.25 -4.92 20.75
CA GLU A 260 2.42 -5.36 21.88
C GLU A 260 3.07 -6.46 22.73
N ASN A 261 3.92 -7.29 22.11
CA ASN A 261 4.59 -8.39 22.80
C ASN A 261 5.68 -7.89 23.74
N GLU A 262 6.41 -6.87 23.29
CA GLU A 262 7.53 -6.28 24.05
C GLU A 262 7.15 -4.99 24.78
N GLN A 263 5.97 -4.45 24.50
CA GLN A 263 5.45 -3.20 25.04
C GLN A 263 6.34 -1.97 24.76
N ILE A 264 7.04 -1.95 23.62
CA ILE A 264 7.94 -0.86 23.22
C ILE A 264 7.56 -0.25 21.87
N TRP A 265 7.90 1.03 21.70
CA TRP A 265 7.86 1.69 20.39
C TRP A 265 9.09 1.33 19.58
N ARG A 266 8.86 0.87 18.35
CA ARG A 266 9.92 0.56 17.39
C ARG A 266 9.74 1.39 16.14
N GLU A 267 10.87 1.71 15.52
CA GLU A 267 10.93 2.35 14.22
C GLU A 267 11.28 1.27 13.20
N ALA A 268 10.49 1.14 12.12
CA ALA A 268 10.92 0.34 10.98
C ALA A 268 11.72 1.24 10.03
N ASP A 269 12.84 0.71 9.55
CA ASP A 269 13.78 1.44 8.69
C ASP A 269 13.21 1.71 7.28
N LEU A 270 12.10 1.07 6.92
CA LEU A 270 11.43 1.17 5.63
C LEU A 270 9.94 0.86 5.74
N TYR A 271 9.09 1.65 5.06
CA TYR A 271 7.67 1.38 4.89
C TYR A 271 7.30 1.51 3.42
N CYS A 272 7.05 0.39 2.74
CA CYS A 272 6.70 0.41 1.31
C CYS A 272 5.20 0.48 1.08
N ASP A 273 4.65 1.70 1.13
CA ASP A 273 3.24 1.96 0.77
C ASP A 273 2.94 1.49 -0.66
N PHE A 274 3.89 1.65 -1.58
CA PHE A 274 3.88 0.98 -2.88
C PHE A 274 5.24 0.39 -3.23
N MET A 275 5.21 -0.64 -4.07
CA MET A 275 6.37 -1.29 -4.67
C MET A 275 6.25 -1.30 -6.20
N ASN A 276 7.39 -1.41 -6.89
CA ASN A 276 7.36 -1.79 -8.30
C ASN A 276 7.20 -3.31 -8.42
N SER A 277 6.99 -3.80 -9.64
CA SER A 277 6.79 -5.23 -9.90
C SER A 277 7.94 -6.11 -9.40
N THR A 278 9.19 -5.67 -9.60
CA THR A 278 10.39 -6.40 -9.14
C THR A 278 10.41 -6.58 -7.62
N ALA A 279 10.20 -5.50 -6.86
CA ALA A 279 10.14 -5.56 -5.40
C ALA A 279 8.96 -6.43 -4.94
N PHE A 280 7.78 -6.20 -5.53
CA PHE A 280 6.57 -6.93 -5.21
C PHE A 280 6.66 -8.45 -5.46
N GLN A 281 7.24 -8.86 -6.59
CA GLN A 281 7.45 -10.28 -6.91
C GLN A 281 8.38 -10.96 -5.92
N LYS A 282 9.42 -10.25 -5.46
CA LYS A 282 10.33 -10.79 -4.44
C LYS A 282 9.60 -11.02 -3.11
N VAL A 283 8.70 -10.13 -2.71
CA VAL A 283 7.89 -10.29 -1.49
C VAL A 283 6.84 -11.39 -1.65
N THR A 284 6.11 -11.39 -2.75
CA THR A 284 4.92 -12.24 -2.91
C THR A 284 5.20 -13.62 -3.49
N GLY A 285 6.30 -13.80 -4.23
CA GLY A 285 6.65 -15.06 -4.88
C GLY A 285 6.63 -16.27 -3.94
N PRO A 286 7.29 -16.21 -2.76
CA PRO A 286 7.21 -17.28 -1.77
C PRO A 286 5.79 -17.49 -1.21
N LEU A 287 5.05 -16.40 -1.03
CA LEU A 287 3.72 -16.38 -0.41
C LEU A 287 2.60 -16.89 -1.34
N MET A 288 2.81 -16.88 -2.66
CA MET A 288 1.87 -17.48 -3.62
C MET A 288 1.77 -19.00 -3.43
N LYS A 289 2.78 -19.67 -2.86
CA LYS A 289 2.76 -21.10 -2.54
C LYS A 289 1.84 -21.45 -1.36
N ILE A 290 1.48 -20.46 -0.55
CA ILE A 290 0.52 -20.62 0.55
C ILE A 290 -0.88 -20.69 -0.06
N GLY A 291 -1.36 -21.92 -0.25
CA GLY A 291 -2.62 -22.24 -0.93
C GLY A 291 -2.52 -23.48 -1.83
N SER A 292 -1.33 -23.79 -2.38
CA SER A 292 -1.09 -25.02 -3.14
C SER A 292 -0.72 -26.21 -2.25
N HIS A 293 -0.12 -25.95 -1.08
CA HIS A 293 0.32 -27.00 -0.14
C HIS A 293 -0.69 -27.34 0.97
N VAL A 294 -1.77 -26.57 1.12
CA VAL A 294 -2.76 -26.76 2.21
C VAL A 294 -3.92 -27.69 1.81
N LYS A 295 -3.99 -28.14 0.54
CA LYS A 295 -4.96 -29.17 0.11
C LYS A 295 -4.61 -30.60 0.52
N GLY A 296 -3.56 -30.79 1.32
CA GLY A 296 -3.02 -32.11 1.68
C GLY A 296 -2.89 -32.37 3.19
N LEU A 297 -3.58 -31.60 4.03
CA LEU A 297 -3.76 -31.88 5.45
C LEU A 297 -5.24 -32.08 5.76
#